data_AF-A0A8T4SN63-F1
#
_entry.id   AF-A0A8T4SN63-F1
#
_cell.length_a   1.000
_cell.length_b   1.000
_cell.length_c   1.000
_cell.angle_alpha   90.00
_cell.angle_beta   90.00
_cell.angle_gamma   90.00
#
_symmetry.space_group_name_H-M   'P 1'
#
loop_
_entity.id
_entity.type
_entity.pdbx_description
1 polymer ?
#
loop_
_entity_poly.entity_id
_entity_poly.type
_entity_poly.pdbx_seq_one_letter_code
_entity_poly.pdbx_strand_id
1 'polypeptide(L)'
;MPPSKTSAVKKISWKLAKYFLFLHLGTQTAYCGNEFLHTISPSTVRIAFEKTAGFPITGWRSDIEDNPQGILAAVYALEKEQADGLHQLSSLRVESGHYFKKNILEQLAALVTSGHGGYYIPTLEQIVINSGLDPETIHHEIKHAKTFKVLENHPEFKTEWNQLAVNGEGTSLYASALERIFSWIKTRNPKAPVEQARLEEQGFVSSYAQLNLLEDIAEIGELAETSPEFSRIELWTQNPDRYSKIISKFKLAEKYGLISSGFLEYVALSQKYREADPEGKISDENKADHFLEESRQFLEKYPFSSYSLPLRLARGNILVAKAHILVARAQNSRENIYEAITEYKLGLTAGYKTPEDYPAILRRLRSIHETITLDAFCSRVYKEAELEFWTRYHAHDLTLPNKGVNDLLEWYGEL
;
A
#
# COMPACT_ATOMS: atom_id res chain seq x y z
N MET A 1 -53.70 -43.05 -21.45
CA MET A 1 -53.53 -41.58 -21.36
C MET A 1 -52.05 -41.27 -21.25
N PRO A 2 -51.44 -40.47 -22.13
CA PRO A 2 -50.05 -40.06 -21.98
C PRO A 2 -49.92 -39.18 -20.73
N PRO A 3 -48.84 -39.34 -19.93
CA PRO A 3 -48.62 -38.50 -18.76
C PRO A 3 -48.60 -37.03 -19.18
N SER A 4 -49.35 -36.18 -18.46
CA SER A 4 -49.42 -34.75 -18.76
C SER A 4 -48.01 -34.15 -18.78
N LYS A 5 -47.72 -33.31 -19.78
CA LYS A 5 -46.40 -32.66 -19.96
C LYS A 5 -45.92 -31.95 -18.68
N THR A 6 -46.85 -31.48 -17.84
CA THR A 6 -46.59 -30.89 -16.52
C THR A 6 -45.97 -31.86 -15.49
N SER A 7 -46.30 -33.17 -15.53
CA SER A 7 -45.70 -34.16 -14.64
C SER A 7 -44.25 -34.53 -15.01
N ALA A 8 -43.92 -34.50 -16.31
CA ALA A 8 -42.58 -34.74 -16.81
C ALA A 8 -41.65 -33.55 -16.48
N VAL A 9 -42.12 -32.32 -16.70
CA VAL A 9 -41.40 -31.09 -16.33
C VAL A 9 -41.11 -31.06 -14.83
N LYS A 10 -42.10 -31.34 -13.96
CA LYS A 10 -41.88 -31.40 -12.50
C LYS A 10 -40.83 -32.44 -12.09
N LYS A 11 -40.84 -33.63 -12.71
CA LYS A 11 -39.84 -34.69 -12.43
C LYS A 11 -38.43 -34.26 -12.87
N ILE A 12 -38.32 -33.58 -14.01
CA ILE A 12 -37.04 -33.06 -14.51
C ILE A 12 -36.53 -31.93 -13.60
N SER A 13 -37.37 -30.95 -13.26
CA SER A 13 -37.03 -29.87 -12.34
C SER A 13 -36.59 -30.39 -10.97
N TRP A 14 -37.25 -31.42 -10.44
CA TRP A 14 -36.87 -32.04 -9.17
C TRP A 14 -35.53 -32.77 -9.24
N LYS A 15 -35.24 -33.47 -10.34
CA LYS A 15 -33.92 -34.08 -10.57
C LYS A 15 -32.83 -33.01 -10.66
N LEU A 16 -33.07 -31.93 -11.40
CA LEU A 16 -32.13 -30.80 -11.51
C LEU A 16 -31.87 -30.14 -10.15
N ALA A 17 -32.91 -29.90 -9.36
CA ALA A 17 -32.78 -29.34 -8.02
C ALA A 17 -31.94 -30.25 -7.10
N LYS A 18 -32.15 -31.57 -7.17
CA LYS A 18 -31.32 -32.53 -6.42
C LYS A 18 -29.86 -32.52 -6.86
N TYR A 19 -29.60 -32.53 -8.18
CA TYR A 19 -28.22 -32.47 -8.68
C TYR A 19 -27.54 -31.17 -8.27
N PHE A 20 -28.25 -30.05 -8.31
CA PHE A 20 -27.76 -28.76 -7.82
C PHE A 20 -27.44 -28.82 -6.32
N LEU A 21 -28.33 -29.39 -5.50
CA LEU A 21 -28.08 -29.55 -4.07
C LEU A 21 -26.87 -30.44 -3.78
N PHE A 22 -26.71 -31.57 -4.49
CA PHE A 22 -25.54 -32.45 -4.34
C PHE A 22 -24.25 -31.77 -4.78
N LEU A 23 -24.29 -30.99 -5.86
CA LEU A 23 -23.15 -30.19 -6.33
C LEU A 23 -22.74 -29.17 -5.27
N HIS A 24 -23.71 -28.44 -4.67
CA HIS A 24 -23.43 -27.52 -3.57
C HIS A 24 -22.90 -28.23 -2.33
N LEU A 25 -23.46 -29.36 -1.94
CA LEU A 25 -22.94 -30.12 -0.80
C LEU A 25 -21.48 -30.56 -1.04
N GLY A 26 -21.17 -31.02 -2.25
CA GLY A 26 -19.81 -31.38 -2.65
C GLY A 26 -18.84 -30.20 -2.59
N THR A 27 -19.24 -29.03 -3.11
CA THR A 27 -18.40 -27.83 -3.10
C THR A 27 -18.18 -27.29 -1.69
N GLN A 28 -19.21 -27.27 -0.85
CA GLN A 28 -19.07 -26.86 0.55
C GLN A 28 -18.20 -27.84 1.35
N THR A 29 -18.33 -29.14 1.09
CA THR A 29 -17.47 -30.15 1.73
C THR A 29 -16.00 -29.97 1.32
N ALA A 30 -15.75 -29.73 0.02
CA ALA A 30 -14.41 -29.48 -0.48
C ALA A 30 -13.81 -28.19 0.09
N TYR A 31 -14.60 -27.11 0.16
CA TYR A 31 -14.21 -25.86 0.79
C TYR A 31 -13.85 -26.03 2.27
N CYS A 32 -14.73 -26.65 3.06
CA CYS A 32 -14.47 -26.88 4.48
C CYS A 32 -13.26 -27.80 4.69
N GLY A 33 -13.10 -28.81 3.83
CA GLY A 33 -11.94 -29.70 3.84
C GLY A 33 -10.64 -28.96 3.54
N ASN A 34 -10.64 -28.02 2.58
CA ASN A 34 -9.49 -27.16 2.28
C ASN A 34 -9.10 -26.29 3.49
N GLU A 35 -10.05 -25.57 4.09
CA GLU A 35 -9.80 -24.72 5.26
C GLU A 35 -9.29 -25.54 6.45
N PHE A 36 -9.91 -26.70 6.72
CA PHE A 36 -9.49 -27.57 7.82
C PHE A 36 -8.06 -28.08 7.60
N LEU A 37 -7.75 -28.57 6.39
CA LEU A 37 -6.42 -29.09 6.05
C LEU A 37 -5.33 -28.04 6.27
N HIS A 38 -5.54 -26.81 5.79
CA HIS A 38 -4.56 -25.74 5.89
C HIS A 38 -4.47 -25.14 7.30
N THR A 39 -5.51 -25.30 8.12
CA THR A 39 -5.47 -24.96 9.54
C THR A 39 -4.63 -25.95 10.35
N ILE A 40 -4.77 -27.26 10.09
CA ILE A 40 -4.03 -28.29 10.85
C ILE A 40 -2.61 -28.54 10.34
N SER A 41 -2.36 -28.27 9.06
CA SER A 41 -1.09 -28.52 8.38
C SER A 41 -0.79 -27.38 7.40
N PRO A 42 -0.48 -26.17 7.91
CA PRO A 42 -0.18 -25.03 7.06
C PRO A 42 1.09 -25.27 6.22
N SER A 43 1.13 -24.70 5.03
CA SER A 43 2.31 -24.75 4.16
C SER A 43 3.42 -23.82 4.68
N THR A 44 4.65 -24.03 4.21
CA THR A 44 5.79 -23.17 4.55
C THR A 44 5.55 -21.70 4.22
N VAL A 45 4.84 -21.40 3.11
CA VAL A 45 4.48 -20.03 2.72
C VAL A 45 3.56 -19.40 3.76
N ARG A 46 2.53 -20.13 4.24
CA ARG A 46 1.60 -19.63 5.26
C ARG A 46 2.28 -19.39 6.61
N ILE A 47 3.15 -20.31 7.01
CA ILE A 47 3.95 -20.18 8.24
C ILE A 47 4.88 -18.95 8.14
N ALA A 48 5.54 -18.76 6.99
CA ALA A 48 6.41 -17.62 6.77
C ALA A 48 5.63 -16.30 6.76
N PHE A 49 4.44 -16.28 6.14
CA PHE A 49 3.55 -15.13 6.15
C PHE A 49 3.11 -14.78 7.57
N GLU A 50 2.59 -15.75 8.34
CA GLU A 50 2.12 -15.52 9.70
C GLU A 50 3.24 -15.04 10.63
N LYS A 51 4.45 -15.59 10.48
CA LYS A 51 5.63 -15.13 11.22
C LYS A 51 6.00 -13.68 10.91
N THR A 52 5.75 -13.23 9.69
CA THR A 52 6.11 -11.88 9.22
C THR A 52 5.00 -10.89 9.54
N ALA A 53 3.78 -11.13 9.05
CA ALA A 53 2.63 -10.25 9.21
C ALA A 53 2.02 -10.28 10.62
N GLY A 54 2.27 -11.32 11.41
CA GLY A 54 1.72 -11.50 12.76
C GLY A 54 0.31 -12.11 12.81
N PHE A 55 -0.26 -12.51 11.67
CA PHE A 55 -1.57 -13.15 11.57
C PHE A 55 -1.65 -14.12 10.38
N PRO A 56 -2.57 -15.11 10.38
CA PRO A 56 -2.63 -16.13 9.35
C PRO A 56 -3.23 -15.63 8.02
N ILE A 57 -2.80 -16.29 6.93
CA ILE A 57 -3.41 -16.17 5.60
C ILE A 57 -4.22 -17.44 5.24
N THR A 58 -5.46 -17.25 4.81
CA THR A 58 -6.44 -18.31 4.48
C THR A 58 -6.87 -18.23 3.02
N GLY A 59 -7.31 -19.36 2.45
CA GLY A 59 -7.67 -19.46 1.03
C GLY A 59 -7.16 -20.75 0.39
N TRP A 60 -7.38 -20.90 -0.91
CA TRP A 60 -6.99 -22.11 -1.64
C TRP A 60 -5.51 -22.16 -1.95
N ARG A 61 -4.99 -23.39 -2.06
CA ARG A 61 -3.59 -23.61 -2.43
C ARG A 61 -3.16 -22.88 -3.70
N SER A 62 -3.99 -22.94 -4.74
CA SER A 62 -3.71 -22.31 -6.03
C SER A 62 -3.63 -20.80 -5.99
N ASP A 63 -4.19 -20.19 -4.94
CA ASP A 63 -4.36 -18.74 -4.87
C ASP A 63 -3.30 -18.10 -3.94
N ILE A 64 -2.62 -18.93 -3.13
CA ILE A 64 -1.58 -18.53 -2.17
C ILE A 64 -0.23 -19.17 -2.56
N GLU A 65 -0.13 -20.49 -2.49
CA GLU A 65 1.13 -21.20 -2.71
C GLU A 65 1.62 -21.14 -4.16
N ASP A 66 0.70 -21.12 -5.13
CA ASP A 66 1.03 -21.00 -6.55
C ASP A 66 1.19 -19.52 -6.98
N ASN A 67 1.06 -18.55 -6.05
CA ASN A 67 1.20 -17.12 -6.28
C ASN A 67 2.18 -16.43 -5.28
N PRO A 68 3.45 -16.87 -5.21
CA PRO A 68 4.39 -16.37 -4.21
C PRO A 68 4.75 -14.88 -4.41
N GLN A 69 4.72 -14.37 -5.65
CA GLN A 69 4.94 -12.95 -5.92
C GLN A 69 3.81 -12.07 -5.33
N GLY A 70 2.56 -12.50 -5.44
CA GLY A 70 1.44 -11.80 -4.81
C GLY A 70 1.55 -11.79 -3.29
N ILE A 71 2.01 -12.89 -2.69
CA ILE A 71 2.25 -12.96 -1.24
C ILE A 71 3.33 -11.97 -0.82
N LEU A 72 4.45 -11.91 -1.55
CA LEU A 72 5.49 -10.93 -1.27
C LEU A 72 4.94 -9.49 -1.37
N ALA A 73 4.19 -9.18 -2.42
CA ALA A 73 3.58 -7.86 -2.62
C ALA A 73 2.61 -7.48 -1.48
N ALA A 74 1.82 -8.44 -0.99
CA ALA A 74 0.96 -8.25 0.17
C ALA A 74 1.75 -7.93 1.44
N VAL A 75 2.87 -8.61 1.66
CA VAL A 75 3.74 -8.35 2.82
C VAL A 75 4.37 -6.96 2.74
N TYR A 76 4.78 -6.48 1.55
CA TYR A 76 5.23 -5.09 1.39
C TYR A 76 4.14 -4.08 1.80
N ALA A 77 2.90 -4.26 1.36
CA ALA A 77 1.79 -3.38 1.74
C ALA A 77 1.51 -3.41 3.26
N LEU A 78 1.53 -4.60 3.86
CA LEU A 78 1.31 -4.79 5.30
C LEU A 78 2.41 -4.17 6.15
N GLU A 79 3.68 -4.44 5.83
CA GLU A 79 4.83 -3.89 6.58
C GLU A 79 4.86 -2.36 6.50
N LYS A 80 4.51 -1.79 5.34
CA LYS A 80 4.34 -0.33 5.20
C LYS A 80 3.29 0.21 6.16
N GLU A 81 2.12 -0.43 6.23
CA GLU A 81 1.01 -0.02 7.10
C GLU A 81 1.26 -0.29 8.59
N GLN A 82 2.16 -1.23 8.91
CA GLN A 82 2.58 -1.59 10.26
C GLN A 82 3.68 -0.67 10.81
N ALA A 83 4.47 -0.02 9.95
CA ALA A 83 5.52 0.92 10.38
C ALA A 83 5.00 2.00 11.35
N ASP A 84 3.72 2.39 11.23
CA ASP A 84 3.07 3.37 12.10
C ASP A 84 2.21 2.76 13.23
N GLY A 85 2.24 1.44 13.43
CA GLY A 85 1.74 0.79 14.66
C GLY A 85 0.22 0.71 14.85
N LEU A 86 -0.59 0.95 13.83
CA LEU A 86 -2.01 1.31 14.01
C LEU A 86 -3.07 0.24 13.66
N HIS A 87 -2.70 -0.98 13.27
CA HIS A 87 -3.72 -2.00 12.98
C HIS A 87 -3.31 -3.42 13.38
N GLN A 88 -4.27 -4.13 13.99
CA GLN A 88 -4.23 -5.57 14.23
C GLN A 88 -5.35 -6.18 13.43
N LEU A 89 -5.00 -7.07 12.50
CA LEU A 89 -5.92 -7.92 11.76
C LEU A 89 -5.89 -9.31 12.37
N SER A 90 -7.02 -10.00 12.37
CA SER A 90 -7.09 -11.39 12.80
C SER A 90 -6.68 -12.35 11.66
N SER A 91 -6.92 -12.00 10.40
CA SER A 91 -6.46 -12.79 9.25
C SER A 91 -6.58 -12.03 7.92
N LEU A 92 -5.86 -12.52 6.90
CA LEU A 92 -6.08 -12.19 5.50
C LEU A 92 -6.65 -13.40 4.76
N ARG A 93 -7.68 -13.21 3.94
CA ARG A 93 -8.33 -14.26 3.15
C ARG A 93 -8.21 -13.95 1.67
N VAL A 94 -7.64 -14.89 0.92
CA VAL A 94 -7.60 -14.83 -0.55
C VAL A 94 -8.78 -15.64 -1.08
N GLU A 95 -9.80 -14.95 -1.56
CA GLU A 95 -10.98 -15.58 -2.15
C GLU A 95 -10.70 -15.99 -3.59
N SER A 96 -11.10 -17.21 -3.94
CA SER A 96 -10.90 -17.70 -5.31
C SER A 96 -11.91 -17.09 -6.28
N GLY A 97 -11.45 -16.67 -7.46
CA GLY A 97 -12.35 -16.26 -8.55
C GLY A 97 -13.27 -17.39 -9.05
N HIS A 98 -12.99 -18.65 -8.71
CA HIS A 98 -13.79 -19.79 -9.15
C HIS A 98 -15.01 -20.05 -8.25
N TYR A 99 -16.22 -20.05 -8.84
CA TYR A 99 -17.48 -20.28 -8.13
C TYR A 99 -17.50 -21.54 -7.25
N PHE A 100 -16.89 -22.65 -7.71
CA PHE A 100 -16.85 -23.91 -6.97
C PHE A 100 -15.90 -23.93 -5.77
N LYS A 101 -15.02 -22.93 -5.67
CA LYS A 101 -14.09 -22.72 -4.57
C LYS A 101 -14.63 -21.75 -3.53
N LYS A 102 -15.87 -21.28 -3.69
CA LYS A 102 -16.54 -20.36 -2.79
C LYS A 102 -17.48 -21.08 -1.83
N ASN A 103 -17.54 -20.62 -0.58
CA ASN A 103 -18.60 -21.02 0.33
C ASN A 103 -19.96 -20.42 -0.11
N ILE A 104 -21.07 -20.87 0.48
CA ILE A 104 -22.40 -20.42 0.06
C ILE A 104 -22.62 -18.91 0.28
N LEU A 105 -22.03 -18.32 1.33
CA LEU A 105 -22.11 -16.89 1.59
C LEU A 105 -21.31 -16.11 0.56
N GLU A 106 -20.13 -16.58 0.18
CA GLU A 106 -19.29 -16.03 -0.88
C GLU A 106 -19.97 -16.16 -2.26
N GLN A 107 -20.67 -17.26 -2.52
CA GLN A 107 -21.45 -17.44 -3.75
C GLN A 107 -22.63 -16.48 -3.83
N LEU A 108 -23.33 -16.26 -2.71
CA LEU A 108 -24.42 -15.29 -2.61
C LEU A 108 -23.89 -13.86 -2.68
N ALA A 109 -22.79 -13.57 -1.99
CA ALA A 109 -22.09 -12.30 -2.06
C ALA A 109 -21.65 -12.02 -3.48
N ALA A 110 -21.05 -12.97 -4.20
CA ALA A 110 -20.63 -12.81 -5.59
C ALA A 110 -21.78 -12.47 -6.56
N LEU A 111 -23.04 -12.79 -6.26
CA LEU A 111 -24.19 -12.35 -7.05
C LEU A 111 -24.53 -10.86 -6.85
N VAL A 112 -24.01 -10.26 -5.77
CA VAL A 112 -24.31 -8.90 -5.33
C VAL A 112 -23.07 -8.00 -5.37
N THR A 113 -21.88 -8.55 -5.14
CA THR A 113 -20.57 -7.86 -5.02
C THR A 113 -19.64 -8.12 -6.21
N SER A 114 -20.11 -8.78 -7.28
CA SER A 114 -19.28 -9.08 -8.46
C SER A 114 -18.59 -7.82 -9.00
N GLY A 115 -17.27 -7.72 -8.80
CA GLY A 115 -16.44 -6.63 -9.31
C GLY A 115 -15.63 -5.84 -8.28
N HIS A 116 -15.73 -6.12 -6.97
CA HIS A 116 -14.90 -5.49 -5.94
C HIS A 116 -13.56 -6.23 -5.79
N GLY A 117 -12.46 -5.49 -5.70
CA GLY A 117 -11.11 -6.05 -5.54
C GLY A 117 -10.89 -6.74 -4.19
N GLY A 118 -11.55 -6.23 -3.14
CA GLY A 118 -11.53 -6.78 -1.79
C GLY A 118 -12.71 -6.26 -0.95
N TYR A 119 -12.74 -6.65 0.33
CA TYR A 119 -13.59 -6.07 1.37
C TYR A 119 -13.10 -6.44 2.78
N TYR A 120 -13.29 -5.54 3.74
CA TYR A 120 -13.04 -5.76 5.16
C TYR A 120 -14.30 -6.24 5.91
N ILE A 121 -14.16 -7.23 6.78
CA ILE A 121 -15.22 -7.76 7.65
C ILE A 121 -14.94 -7.33 9.10
N PRO A 122 -15.62 -6.30 9.63
CA PRO A 122 -15.33 -5.76 10.97
C PRO A 122 -15.49 -6.77 12.10
N THR A 123 -16.51 -7.62 12.04
CA THR A 123 -16.79 -8.61 13.11
C THR A 123 -15.76 -9.74 13.18
N LEU A 124 -14.98 -9.94 12.12
CA LEU A 124 -13.94 -10.96 12.05
C LEU A 124 -12.54 -10.35 12.04
N GLU A 125 -12.43 -9.02 12.05
CA GLU A 125 -11.19 -8.27 11.80
C GLU A 125 -10.37 -8.87 10.63
N GLN A 126 -11.07 -9.23 9.56
CA GLN A 126 -10.52 -9.98 8.42
C GLN A 126 -10.62 -9.14 7.16
N ILE A 127 -9.51 -9.08 6.41
CA ILE A 127 -9.51 -8.59 5.03
C ILE A 127 -9.75 -9.77 4.10
N VAL A 128 -10.64 -9.60 3.13
CA VAL A 128 -10.88 -10.55 2.04
C VAL A 128 -10.48 -9.89 0.72
N ILE A 129 -9.67 -10.58 -0.08
CA ILE A 129 -9.20 -10.11 -1.38
C ILE A 129 -9.69 -11.06 -2.48
N ASN A 130 -10.36 -10.51 -3.50
CA ASN A 130 -11.06 -11.26 -4.55
C ASN A 130 -10.27 -11.39 -5.86
N SER A 131 -9.29 -10.51 -6.09
CA SER A 131 -8.65 -10.35 -7.40
C SER A 131 -7.13 -10.20 -7.30
N GLY A 132 -6.44 -11.29 -7.00
CA GLY A 132 -4.99 -11.27 -6.82
C GLY A 132 -4.60 -10.45 -5.58
N LEU A 133 -3.40 -10.70 -5.06
CA LEU A 133 -2.88 -9.97 -3.91
C LEU A 133 -2.31 -8.63 -4.37
N ASP A 134 -3.20 -7.76 -4.84
CA ASP A 134 -2.89 -6.43 -5.33
C ASP A 134 -2.64 -5.48 -4.14
N PRO A 135 -1.45 -4.82 -4.07
CA PRO A 135 -1.11 -3.91 -2.98
C PRO A 135 -2.10 -2.76 -2.78
N GLU A 136 -2.63 -2.16 -3.86
CA GLU A 136 -3.58 -1.05 -3.77
C GLU A 136 -4.85 -1.49 -3.03
N THR A 137 -5.42 -2.62 -3.45
CA THR A 137 -6.56 -3.22 -2.77
C THR A 137 -6.26 -3.52 -1.29
N ILE A 138 -5.08 -4.04 -0.97
CA ILE A 138 -4.73 -4.35 0.43
C ILE A 138 -4.63 -3.07 1.28
N HIS A 139 -3.97 -2.03 0.78
CA HIS A 139 -3.93 -0.72 1.45
C HIS A 139 -5.34 -0.19 1.70
N HIS A 140 -6.20 -0.22 0.68
CA HIS A 140 -7.59 0.21 0.77
C HIS A 140 -8.36 -0.51 1.89
N GLU A 141 -8.28 -1.84 1.92
CA GLU A 141 -8.99 -2.63 2.94
C GLU A 141 -8.41 -2.45 4.36
N ILE A 142 -7.09 -2.21 4.47
CA ILE A 142 -6.46 -1.83 5.74
C ILE A 142 -7.01 -0.48 6.23
N LYS A 143 -7.26 0.48 5.32
CA LYS A 143 -7.85 1.77 5.71
C LYS A 143 -9.27 1.60 6.22
N HIS A 144 -10.07 0.70 5.66
CA HIS A 144 -11.36 0.35 6.27
C HIS A 144 -11.17 -0.21 7.69
N ALA A 145 -10.25 -1.16 7.89
CA ALA A 145 -9.97 -1.73 9.21
C ALA A 145 -9.58 -0.65 10.24
N LYS A 146 -8.65 0.24 9.88
CA LYS A 146 -8.24 1.37 10.72
C LYS A 146 -9.42 2.31 11.00
N THR A 147 -10.25 2.59 10.00
CA THR A 147 -11.43 3.46 10.14
C THR A 147 -12.41 2.94 11.18
N PHE A 148 -12.70 1.64 11.21
CA PHE A 148 -13.59 1.07 12.23
C PHE A 148 -13.03 1.27 13.64
N LYS A 149 -11.73 1.05 13.85
CA LYS A 149 -11.09 1.29 15.16
C LYS A 149 -11.08 2.77 15.54
N VAL A 150 -10.84 3.66 14.58
CA VAL A 150 -10.93 5.11 14.80
C VAL A 150 -12.34 5.51 15.19
N LEU A 151 -13.37 5.01 14.49
CA LEU A 151 -14.76 5.36 14.79
C LEU A 151 -15.24 4.83 16.14
N GLU A 152 -14.70 3.71 16.60
CA GLU A 152 -14.96 3.16 17.94
C GLU A 152 -14.32 4.04 19.04
N ASN A 153 -13.06 4.44 18.85
CA ASN A 153 -12.30 5.20 19.84
C ASN A 153 -12.56 6.72 19.79
N HIS A 154 -12.95 7.24 18.63
CA HIS A 154 -13.06 8.66 18.30
C HIS A 154 -14.31 8.94 17.45
N PRO A 155 -15.53 8.83 18.00
CA PRO A 155 -16.76 9.04 17.25
C PRO A 155 -16.90 10.46 16.65
N GLU A 156 -16.20 11.45 17.20
CA GLU A 156 -16.12 12.82 16.66
C GLU A 156 -15.49 12.88 15.27
N PHE A 157 -14.58 11.94 14.94
CA PHE A 157 -13.93 11.85 13.63
C PHE A 157 -14.95 11.78 12.49
N LYS A 158 -16.04 11.02 12.67
CA LYS A 158 -17.14 10.94 11.70
C LYS A 158 -17.77 12.30 11.43
N THR A 159 -17.91 13.12 12.46
CA THR A 159 -18.53 14.44 12.34
C THR A 159 -17.57 15.40 11.63
N GLU A 160 -16.30 15.42 12.03
CA GLU A 160 -15.24 16.21 11.39
C GLU A 160 -15.13 15.85 9.89
N TRP A 161 -15.14 14.56 9.55
CA TRP A 161 -15.02 14.12 8.16
C TRP A 161 -16.26 14.48 7.32
N ASN A 162 -17.48 14.27 7.85
CA ASN A 162 -18.70 14.61 7.12
C ASN A 162 -18.81 16.12 6.84
N GLN A 163 -18.29 16.97 7.73
CA GLN A 163 -18.22 18.42 7.48
C GLN A 163 -17.33 18.78 6.29
N LEU A 164 -16.35 17.95 5.95
CA LEU A 164 -15.52 18.11 4.76
C LEU A 164 -16.21 17.59 3.48
N ALA A 165 -17.34 16.89 3.61
CA ALA A 165 -18.10 16.29 2.52
C ALA A 165 -19.49 16.93 2.31
N VAL A 166 -19.68 18.20 2.70
CA VAL A 166 -20.92 18.97 2.42
C VAL A 166 -20.69 20.10 1.42
N ASN A 167 -21.73 20.51 0.69
CA ASN A 167 -21.69 21.69 -0.18
C ASN A 167 -21.79 23.01 0.62
N GLY A 168 -21.79 24.16 -0.06
CA GLY A 168 -21.92 25.48 0.59
C GLY A 168 -23.25 25.71 1.32
N GLU A 169 -24.25 24.85 1.12
CA GLU A 169 -25.55 24.87 1.79
C GLU A 169 -25.64 23.83 2.94
N GLY A 170 -24.56 23.09 3.21
CA GLY A 170 -24.53 22.05 4.24
C GLY A 170 -25.11 20.69 3.82
N THR A 171 -25.44 20.51 2.54
CA THR A 171 -25.97 19.22 2.02
C THR A 171 -24.82 18.26 1.73
N SER A 172 -24.98 17.00 2.14
CA SER A 172 -24.02 15.92 1.86
C SER A 172 -23.75 15.79 0.36
N LEU A 173 -22.46 15.68 0.01
CA LEU A 173 -21.99 15.43 -1.35
C LEU A 173 -21.83 13.94 -1.67
N TYR A 174 -22.02 13.05 -0.70
CA TYR A 174 -22.05 11.61 -0.95
C TYR A 174 -23.24 11.21 -1.81
N ALA A 175 -23.04 10.16 -2.61
CA ALA A 175 -24.08 9.58 -3.45
C ALA A 175 -25.30 9.13 -2.62
N SER A 176 -26.49 9.38 -3.15
CA SER A 176 -27.74 8.86 -2.59
C SER A 176 -27.80 7.33 -2.66
N ALA A 177 -28.69 6.72 -1.86
CA ALA A 177 -28.86 5.25 -1.86
C ALA A 177 -29.17 4.68 -3.26
N LEU A 178 -29.95 5.41 -4.07
CA LEU A 178 -30.26 5.00 -5.45
C LEU A 178 -29.04 5.10 -6.36
N GLU A 179 -28.26 6.18 -6.26
CA GLU A 179 -27.03 6.35 -7.05
C GLU A 179 -25.98 5.29 -6.71
N ARG A 180 -25.88 4.88 -5.44
CA ARG A 180 -25.05 3.76 -4.99
C ARG A 180 -25.49 2.43 -5.63
N ILE A 181 -26.80 2.16 -5.67
CA ILE A 181 -27.33 0.95 -6.31
C ILE A 181 -27.09 0.98 -7.83
N PHE A 182 -27.23 2.14 -8.48
CA PHE A 182 -26.97 2.27 -9.92
C PHE A 182 -25.48 2.26 -10.30
N SER A 183 -24.59 2.77 -9.44
CA SER A 183 -23.14 2.68 -9.65
C SER A 183 -22.64 1.23 -9.53
N TRP A 184 -23.25 0.43 -8.65
CA TRP A 184 -23.00 -1.01 -8.56
C TRP A 184 -23.36 -1.77 -9.85
N ILE A 185 -24.37 -1.31 -10.59
CA ILE A 185 -24.79 -1.89 -11.88
C ILE A 185 -23.91 -1.40 -13.04
N LYS A 186 -23.27 -0.22 -12.89
CA LYS A 186 -22.41 0.42 -13.90
C LYS A 186 -20.95 0.46 -13.43
N THR A 187 -20.28 -0.67 -13.37
CA THR A 187 -18.81 -0.66 -13.35
C THR A 187 -18.26 -0.84 -14.77
N ARG A 188 -17.16 -0.12 -15.06
CA ARG A 188 -16.31 -0.12 -16.29
C ARG A 188 -16.50 1.00 -17.31
N ASN A 189 -16.49 2.27 -16.89
CA ASN A 189 -15.91 3.30 -17.76
C ASN A 189 -15.24 4.40 -16.92
N PRO A 190 -13.95 4.70 -17.15
CA PRO A 190 -13.33 5.89 -16.57
C PRO A 190 -14.11 7.12 -17.04
N LYS A 191 -14.46 8.01 -16.11
CA LYS A 191 -15.24 9.22 -16.41
C LYS A 191 -14.38 10.25 -17.14
N ALA A 192 -15.02 11.18 -17.84
CA ALA A 192 -14.32 12.24 -18.57
C ALA A 192 -13.52 13.16 -17.63
N PRO A 193 -12.35 13.70 -18.05
CA PRO A 193 -11.47 14.53 -17.21
C PRO A 193 -12.15 15.72 -16.50
N VAL A 194 -13.16 16.32 -17.12
CA VAL A 194 -13.94 17.44 -16.56
C VAL A 194 -14.69 17.04 -15.29
N GLU A 195 -15.15 15.78 -15.21
CA GLU A 195 -15.88 15.30 -14.04
C GLU A 195 -14.95 15.02 -12.86
N GLN A 196 -13.70 14.59 -13.14
CA GLN A 196 -12.70 14.32 -12.11
C GLN A 196 -12.22 15.62 -11.42
N ALA A 197 -11.93 16.68 -12.18
CA ALA A 197 -11.54 17.97 -11.60
C ALA A 197 -12.63 18.54 -10.67
N ARG A 198 -13.90 18.37 -11.05
CA ARG A 198 -15.06 18.78 -10.22
C ARG A 198 -15.13 17.98 -8.92
N LEU A 199 -14.87 16.67 -8.97
CA LEU A 199 -14.85 15.81 -7.77
C LEU A 199 -13.74 16.24 -6.81
N GLU A 200 -12.56 16.54 -7.33
CA GLU A 200 -11.42 16.97 -6.52
C GLU A 200 -11.69 18.29 -5.79
N GLU A 201 -12.23 19.29 -6.49
CA GLU A 201 -12.66 20.56 -5.88
C GLU A 201 -13.75 20.37 -4.83
N GLN A 202 -14.60 19.35 -5.00
CA GLN A 202 -15.62 18.98 -4.03
C GLN A 202 -15.07 18.22 -2.82
N GLY A 203 -13.80 17.80 -2.85
CA GLY A 203 -13.13 17.11 -1.76
C GLY A 203 -12.92 15.60 -1.99
N PHE A 204 -13.19 15.04 -3.17
CA PHE A 204 -13.10 13.60 -3.43
C PHE A 204 -11.97 13.27 -4.41
N VAL A 205 -11.16 12.26 -4.05
CA VAL A 205 -10.02 11.83 -4.88
C VAL A 205 -10.44 10.97 -6.08
N SER A 206 -11.62 10.36 -6.02
CA SER A 206 -12.20 9.54 -7.08
C SER A 206 -13.74 9.58 -7.04
N SER A 207 -14.39 9.04 -8.06
CA SER A 207 -15.85 8.84 -8.01
C SER A 207 -16.27 7.73 -7.05
N TYR A 208 -15.36 6.79 -6.77
CA TYR A 208 -15.61 5.71 -5.82
C TYR A 208 -15.62 6.25 -4.39
N ALA A 209 -14.68 7.16 -4.06
CA ALA A 209 -14.68 7.93 -2.82
C ALA A 209 -16.01 8.67 -2.57
N GLN A 210 -16.69 9.17 -3.61
CA GLN A 210 -17.97 9.86 -3.45
C GLN A 210 -19.13 8.93 -3.04
N LEU A 211 -18.98 7.60 -3.12
CA LEU A 211 -20.08 6.68 -2.86
C LEU A 211 -20.55 6.74 -1.41
N ASN A 212 -19.62 6.75 -0.45
CA ASN A 212 -19.93 6.84 0.97
C ASN A 212 -18.68 7.22 1.79
N LEU A 213 -18.91 7.52 3.07
CA LEU A 213 -17.86 7.89 4.04
C LEU A 213 -16.69 6.90 4.11
N LEU A 214 -16.97 5.59 4.08
CA LEU A 214 -15.93 4.58 4.24
C LEU A 214 -15.02 4.51 3.01
N GLU A 215 -15.58 4.54 1.79
CA GLU A 215 -14.75 4.56 0.56
C GLU A 215 -13.94 5.86 0.47
N ASP A 216 -14.53 7.00 0.89
CA ASP A 216 -13.82 8.29 0.87
C ASP A 216 -12.57 8.27 1.75
N ILE A 217 -12.70 7.70 2.94
CA ILE A 217 -11.56 7.53 3.86
C ILE A 217 -10.56 6.53 3.28
N ALA A 218 -11.04 5.40 2.75
CA ALA A 218 -10.18 4.35 2.23
C ALA A 218 -9.39 4.79 1.00
N GLU A 219 -10.03 5.44 0.03
CA GLU A 219 -9.39 5.96 -1.19
C GLU A 219 -8.36 7.06 -0.89
N ILE A 220 -8.66 7.97 0.05
CA ILE A 220 -7.69 8.99 0.47
C ILE A 220 -6.50 8.34 1.16
N GLY A 221 -6.76 7.40 2.05
CA GLY A 221 -5.69 6.73 2.78
C GLY A 221 -4.84 5.84 1.87
N GLU A 222 -5.45 5.08 0.99
CA GLU A 222 -4.78 4.25 -0.01
C GLU A 222 -3.88 5.10 -0.92
N LEU A 223 -4.42 6.19 -1.48
CA LEU A 223 -3.68 7.09 -2.36
C LEU A 223 -2.41 7.64 -1.70
N ALA A 224 -2.46 7.96 -0.40
CA ALA A 224 -1.30 8.43 0.35
C ALA A 224 -0.19 7.36 0.45
N GLU A 225 -0.56 6.08 0.53
CA GLU A 225 0.41 4.99 0.71
C GLU A 225 0.91 4.43 -0.64
N THR A 226 0.07 4.37 -1.66
CA THR A 226 0.45 3.75 -2.94
C THR A 226 1.15 4.74 -3.86
N SER A 227 0.78 6.01 -3.80
CA SER A 227 1.27 7.05 -4.72
C SER A 227 1.51 8.40 -4.04
N PRO A 228 2.36 8.49 -3.01
CA PRO A 228 2.58 9.75 -2.28
C PRO A 228 3.20 10.85 -3.16
N GLU A 229 3.95 10.48 -4.20
CA GLU A 229 4.61 11.40 -5.14
C GLU A 229 3.80 11.62 -6.44
N PHE A 230 2.50 11.30 -6.42
CA PHE A 230 1.66 11.52 -7.59
C PHE A 230 1.46 13.02 -7.84
N SER A 231 1.62 13.43 -9.09
CA SER A 231 1.49 14.84 -9.52
C SER A 231 0.17 15.51 -9.11
N ARG A 232 -0.90 14.73 -8.86
CA ARG A 232 -2.18 15.25 -8.35
C ARG A 232 -2.09 15.72 -6.90
N ILE A 233 -1.42 14.96 -6.02
CA ILE A 233 -1.27 15.34 -4.60
C ILE A 233 -0.46 16.63 -4.50
N GLU A 234 0.59 16.71 -5.30
CA GLU A 234 1.41 17.91 -5.42
C GLU A 234 0.60 19.11 -5.91
N LEU A 235 -0.20 18.94 -6.97
CA LEU A 235 -1.11 19.98 -7.45
C LEU A 235 -2.06 20.49 -6.35
N TRP A 236 -2.59 19.58 -5.53
CA TRP A 236 -3.46 19.94 -4.42
C TRP A 236 -2.72 20.73 -3.34
N THR A 237 -1.49 20.34 -3.00
CA THR A 237 -0.66 21.05 -2.02
C THR A 237 -0.21 22.43 -2.51
N GLN A 238 -0.03 22.62 -3.82
CA GLN A 238 0.32 23.90 -4.44
C GLN A 238 -0.87 24.86 -4.55
N ASN A 239 -2.10 24.34 -4.55
CA ASN A 239 -3.34 25.11 -4.66
C ASN A 239 -4.27 24.83 -3.46
N PRO A 240 -3.81 25.07 -2.22
CA PRO A 240 -4.50 24.62 -1.01
C PRO A 240 -5.89 25.27 -0.86
N ASP A 241 -6.09 26.48 -1.36
CA ASP A 241 -7.41 27.14 -1.32
C ASP A 241 -8.44 26.42 -2.20
N ARG A 242 -8.02 26.00 -3.40
CA ARG A 242 -8.87 25.27 -4.35
C ARG A 242 -9.20 23.86 -3.87
N TYR A 243 -8.24 23.19 -3.24
CA TYR A 243 -8.36 21.79 -2.80
C TYR A 243 -8.42 21.66 -1.26
N SER A 244 -8.91 22.70 -0.58
CA SER A 244 -8.88 22.82 0.88
C SER A 244 -9.53 21.64 1.61
N LYS A 245 -10.60 21.07 1.05
CA LYS A 245 -11.26 19.88 1.60
C LYS A 245 -10.39 18.63 1.54
N ILE A 246 -9.73 18.37 0.41
CA ILE A 246 -8.83 17.21 0.29
C ILE A 246 -7.67 17.35 1.26
N ILE A 247 -7.05 18.53 1.31
CA ILE A 247 -5.94 18.80 2.25
C ILE A 247 -6.40 18.64 3.70
N SER A 248 -7.61 19.08 4.04
CA SER A 248 -8.17 18.90 5.39
C SER A 248 -8.45 17.42 5.71
N LYS A 249 -8.86 16.62 4.74
CA LYS A 249 -9.04 15.17 4.91
C LYS A 249 -7.71 14.47 5.13
N PHE A 250 -6.63 14.83 4.41
CA PHE A 250 -5.29 14.31 4.70
C PHE A 250 -4.84 14.65 6.13
N LYS A 251 -4.98 15.91 6.56
CA LYS A 251 -4.65 16.31 7.94
C LYS A 251 -5.44 15.52 8.98
N LEU A 252 -6.72 15.28 8.69
CA LEU A 252 -7.59 14.50 9.57
C LEU A 252 -7.18 13.02 9.59
N ALA A 253 -6.81 12.45 8.43
CA ALA A 253 -6.29 11.10 8.33
C ALA A 253 -4.96 10.92 9.08
N GLU A 254 -4.03 11.88 8.98
CA GLU A 254 -2.78 11.88 9.77
C GLU A 254 -3.07 11.98 11.28
N LYS A 255 -3.94 12.92 11.69
CA LYS A 255 -4.30 13.15 13.10
C LYS A 255 -4.81 11.88 13.79
N TYR A 256 -5.57 11.05 13.07
CA TYR A 256 -6.17 9.83 13.61
C TYR A 256 -5.43 8.54 13.20
N GLY A 257 -4.24 8.65 12.60
CA GLY A 257 -3.41 7.49 12.30
C GLY A 257 -3.93 6.59 11.16
N LEU A 258 -4.74 7.14 10.26
CA LEU A 258 -5.17 6.43 9.06
C LEU A 258 -4.05 6.34 8.03
N ILE A 259 -3.15 7.32 7.98
CA ILE A 259 -1.95 7.37 7.13
C ILE A 259 -0.72 7.74 7.97
N SER A 260 0.48 7.46 7.45
CA SER A 260 1.73 7.77 8.15
C SER A 260 1.84 9.25 8.52
N SER A 261 2.39 9.53 9.71
CA SER A 261 2.58 10.89 10.19
C SER A 261 3.58 11.66 9.34
N GLY A 262 3.28 12.93 9.07
CA GLY A 262 4.14 13.80 8.27
C GLY A 262 3.93 13.65 6.76
N PHE A 263 2.87 12.99 6.31
CA PHE A 263 2.58 12.80 4.89
C PHE A 263 2.59 14.12 4.09
N LEU A 264 1.86 15.15 4.53
CA LEU A 264 1.83 16.43 3.81
C LEU A 264 3.19 17.15 3.83
N GLU A 265 3.94 17.02 4.92
CA GLU A 265 5.31 17.55 5.02
C GLU A 265 6.25 16.80 4.06
N TYR A 266 6.13 15.48 3.94
CA TYR A 266 6.87 14.65 3.00
C TYR A 266 6.58 15.01 1.54
N VAL A 267 5.31 15.22 1.17
CA VAL A 267 4.93 15.63 -0.18
C VAL A 267 5.59 16.96 -0.55
N ALA A 268 5.57 17.93 0.38
CA ALA A 268 6.23 19.22 0.19
C ALA A 268 7.76 19.08 0.05
N LEU A 269 8.38 18.21 0.85
CA LEU A 269 9.82 17.92 0.76
C LEU A 269 10.20 17.23 -0.55
N SER A 270 9.37 16.30 -1.03
CA SER A 270 9.58 15.60 -2.30
C SER A 270 9.55 16.57 -3.49
N GLN A 271 8.66 17.58 -3.43
CA GLN A 271 8.67 18.68 -4.38
C GLN A 271 9.96 19.50 -4.29
N LYS A 272 10.37 19.91 -3.08
CA LYS A 272 11.62 20.66 -2.87
C LYS A 272 12.84 19.90 -3.38
N TYR A 273 12.87 18.58 -3.21
CA TYR A 273 13.92 17.73 -3.77
C TYR A 273 13.98 17.82 -5.29
N ARG A 274 12.86 17.64 -5.99
CA ARG A 274 12.82 17.74 -7.47
C ARG A 274 13.16 19.13 -7.99
N GLU A 275 12.84 20.18 -7.24
CA GLU A 275 13.25 21.54 -7.57
C GLU A 275 14.73 21.81 -7.32
N ALA A 276 15.34 21.14 -6.33
CA ALA A 276 16.75 21.24 -6.04
C ALA A 276 17.62 20.43 -7.02
N ASP A 277 17.10 19.29 -7.48
CA ASP A 277 17.81 18.31 -8.33
C ASP A 277 17.00 17.91 -9.58
N PRO A 278 16.62 18.87 -10.45
CA PRO A 278 15.93 18.53 -11.69
C PRO A 278 16.87 17.68 -12.57
N GLU A 279 16.42 16.46 -12.89
CA GLU A 279 17.16 15.52 -13.76
C GLU A 279 18.50 15.02 -13.19
N GLY A 280 18.68 15.04 -11.86
CA GLY A 280 19.91 14.58 -11.21
C GLY A 280 21.08 15.57 -11.36
N LYS A 281 20.77 16.85 -11.58
CA LYS A 281 21.72 17.96 -11.54
C LYS A 281 21.22 19.01 -10.58
N ILE A 282 22.03 19.36 -9.58
CA ILE A 282 21.74 20.50 -8.71
C ILE A 282 21.71 21.77 -9.57
N SER A 283 20.53 22.33 -9.74
CA SER A 283 20.32 23.58 -10.46
C SER A 283 20.44 24.80 -9.53
N ASP A 284 20.25 24.62 -8.23
CA ASP A 284 20.25 25.68 -7.22
C ASP A 284 20.77 25.15 -5.86
N GLU A 285 21.97 25.59 -5.46
CA GLU A 285 22.60 25.19 -4.19
C GLU A 285 21.80 25.65 -2.97
N ASN A 286 21.11 26.80 -3.03
CA ASN A 286 20.32 27.29 -1.89
C ASN A 286 19.07 26.41 -1.69
N LYS A 287 18.42 25.99 -2.78
CA LYS A 287 17.30 25.03 -2.70
C LYS A 287 17.74 23.68 -2.14
N ALA A 288 18.93 23.21 -2.55
CA ALA A 288 19.52 21.99 -2.00
C ALA A 288 19.75 22.11 -0.49
N ASP A 289 20.31 23.24 -0.01
CA ASP A 289 20.54 23.47 1.42
C ASP A 289 19.25 23.56 2.23
N HIS A 290 18.24 24.25 1.70
CA HIS A 290 16.91 24.29 2.32
C HIS A 290 16.27 22.90 2.40
N PHE A 291 16.34 22.11 1.33
CA PHE A 291 15.85 20.73 1.36
C PHE A 291 16.59 19.89 2.39
N LEU A 292 17.92 19.96 2.46
CA LEU A 292 18.71 19.22 3.43
C LEU A 292 18.35 19.62 4.87
N GLU A 293 18.16 20.89 5.17
CA GLU A 293 17.81 21.29 6.53
C GLU A 293 16.39 20.86 6.92
N GLU A 294 15.40 21.08 6.07
CA GLU A 294 14.01 20.72 6.40
C GLU A 294 13.78 19.21 6.42
N SER A 295 14.42 18.45 5.53
CA SER A 295 14.33 16.98 5.54
C SER A 295 15.01 16.38 6.77
N ARG A 296 16.06 17.02 7.32
CA ARG A 296 16.67 16.63 8.59
C ARG A 296 15.68 16.83 9.75
N GLN A 297 15.04 17.99 9.82
CA GLN A 297 14.01 18.27 10.83
C GLN A 297 12.83 17.30 10.74
N PHE A 298 12.42 16.94 9.53
CA PHE A 298 11.40 15.91 9.32
C PHE A 298 11.82 14.55 9.90
N LEU A 299 13.03 14.08 9.59
CA LEU A 299 13.54 12.78 10.05
C LEU A 299 13.75 12.75 11.58
N GLU A 300 14.06 13.89 12.20
CA GLU A 300 14.12 14.02 13.66
C GLU A 300 12.72 13.98 14.30
N LYS A 301 11.73 14.59 13.65
CA LYS A 301 10.34 14.66 14.12
C LYS A 301 9.57 13.35 13.91
N TYR A 302 9.83 12.64 12.81
CA TYR A 302 9.13 11.42 12.38
C TYR A 302 10.10 10.27 12.09
N PRO A 303 10.88 9.80 13.09
CA PRO A 303 11.96 8.83 12.86
C PRO A 303 11.49 7.45 12.38
N PHE A 304 10.21 7.11 12.61
CA PHE A 304 9.62 5.81 12.24
C PHE A 304 8.67 5.88 11.04
N SER A 305 8.54 7.04 10.40
CA SER A 305 7.64 7.19 9.25
C SER A 305 8.08 6.29 8.09
N SER A 306 7.10 5.77 7.35
CA SER A 306 7.31 5.00 6.11
C SER A 306 8.00 5.83 5.01
N TYR A 307 8.04 7.16 5.14
CA TYR A 307 8.71 8.09 4.23
C TYR A 307 10.19 8.33 4.56
N SER A 308 10.71 7.74 5.63
CA SER A 308 12.10 7.96 6.06
C SER A 308 13.13 7.47 5.04
N LEU A 309 12.94 6.28 4.47
CA LEU A 309 13.82 5.70 3.45
C LEU A 309 13.96 6.57 2.20
N PRO A 310 12.88 6.95 1.49
CA PRO A 310 12.99 7.76 0.29
C PRO A 310 13.61 9.14 0.57
N LEU A 311 13.31 9.76 1.73
CA LEU A 311 13.97 11.01 2.11
C LEU A 311 15.49 10.86 2.32
N ARG A 312 15.93 9.78 2.97
CA ARG A 312 17.37 9.52 3.16
C ARG A 312 18.08 9.28 1.83
N LEU A 313 17.45 8.56 0.91
CA LEU A 313 17.95 8.40 -0.45
C LEU A 313 18.08 9.76 -1.17
N ALA A 314 17.06 10.60 -1.11
CA ALA A 314 17.08 11.94 -1.71
C ALA A 314 18.16 12.85 -1.10
N ARG A 315 18.29 12.87 0.24
CA ARG A 315 19.35 13.60 0.96
C ARG A 315 20.74 13.16 0.51
N GLY A 316 20.99 11.84 0.48
CA GLY A 316 22.26 11.30 0.02
C GLY A 316 22.58 11.70 -1.43
N ASN A 317 21.57 11.69 -2.33
CA ASN A 317 21.76 12.11 -3.73
C ASN A 317 22.20 13.58 -3.82
N ILE A 318 21.55 14.48 -3.07
CA ILE A 318 21.94 15.90 -3.01
C ILE A 318 23.37 16.05 -2.50
N LEU A 319 23.72 15.37 -1.41
CA LEU A 319 25.05 15.47 -0.80
C LEU A 319 26.16 15.00 -1.76
N VAL A 320 25.93 13.90 -2.49
CA VAL A 320 26.84 13.43 -3.55
C VAL A 320 26.97 14.45 -4.68
N ALA A 321 25.85 15.02 -5.15
CA ALA A 321 25.87 16.01 -6.22
C ALA A 321 26.61 17.29 -5.78
N LYS A 322 26.41 17.76 -4.54
CA LYS A 322 27.17 18.88 -3.96
C LYS A 322 28.66 18.55 -3.89
N ALA A 323 29.03 17.34 -3.47
CA ALA A 323 30.42 16.91 -3.43
C ALA A 323 31.08 16.97 -4.81
N HIS A 324 30.41 16.51 -5.88
CA HIS A 324 30.92 16.61 -7.24
C HIS A 324 31.16 18.06 -7.68
N ILE A 325 30.24 18.98 -7.34
CA ILE A 325 30.40 20.42 -7.62
C ILE A 325 31.64 20.98 -6.91
N LEU A 326 31.83 20.65 -5.64
CA LEU A 326 33.01 21.09 -4.87
C LEU A 326 34.32 20.54 -5.46
N VAL A 327 34.34 19.25 -5.86
CA VAL A 327 35.51 18.66 -6.55
C VAL A 327 35.81 19.40 -7.84
N ALA A 328 34.81 19.70 -8.66
CA ALA A 328 34.97 20.46 -9.90
C ALA A 328 35.52 21.88 -9.65
N ARG A 329 35.24 22.45 -8.47
CA ARG A 329 35.76 23.75 -8.00
C ARG A 329 37.11 23.65 -7.28
N ALA A 330 37.74 22.47 -7.23
CA ALA A 330 38.96 22.19 -6.47
C ALA A 330 38.84 22.51 -4.96
N GLN A 331 37.63 22.31 -4.40
CA GLN A 331 37.30 22.51 -2.99
C GLN A 331 37.18 21.16 -2.26
N ASN A 332 37.30 21.17 -0.93
CA ASN A 332 37.17 19.97 -0.12
C ASN A 332 35.71 19.48 -0.12
N SER A 333 35.48 18.26 -0.61
CA SER A 333 34.16 17.63 -0.72
C SER A 333 33.94 16.48 0.27
N ARG A 334 34.95 16.14 1.08
CA ARG A 334 34.94 14.93 1.91
C ARG A 334 33.79 14.88 2.90
N GLU A 335 33.44 16.01 3.50
CA GLU A 335 32.35 16.11 4.49
C GLU A 335 31.00 15.67 3.89
N ASN A 336 30.62 16.24 2.74
CA ASN A 336 29.39 15.86 2.03
C ASN A 336 29.37 14.36 1.65
N ILE A 337 30.52 13.78 1.30
CA ILE A 337 30.59 12.35 0.97
C ILE A 337 30.38 11.48 2.21
N TYR A 338 31.00 11.83 3.34
CA TYR A 338 30.77 11.10 4.59
C TYR A 338 29.34 11.23 5.08
N GLU A 339 28.75 12.41 4.95
CA GLU A 339 27.34 12.64 5.29
C GLU A 339 26.42 11.83 4.35
N ALA A 340 26.70 11.78 3.04
CA ALA A 340 25.94 10.96 2.10
C ALA A 340 26.00 9.47 2.45
N ILE A 341 27.20 8.95 2.77
CA ILE A 341 27.37 7.56 3.24
C ILE A 341 26.54 7.33 4.49
N THR A 342 26.56 8.27 5.44
CA THR A 342 25.78 8.18 6.68
C THR A 342 24.28 8.10 6.39
N GLU A 343 23.75 8.97 5.53
CA GLU A 343 22.34 8.95 5.14
C GLU A 343 21.92 7.64 4.49
N TYR A 344 22.74 7.14 3.58
CA TYR A 344 22.50 5.86 2.93
C TYR A 344 22.53 4.69 3.92
N LYS A 345 23.50 4.62 4.83
CA LYS A 345 23.55 3.59 5.89
C LYS A 345 22.32 3.67 6.80
N LEU A 346 21.91 4.87 7.21
CA LEU A 346 20.68 5.06 7.99
C LEU A 346 19.44 4.61 7.20
N GLY A 347 19.41 4.82 5.88
CA GLY A 347 18.37 4.31 4.99
C GLY A 347 18.31 2.78 4.96
N LEU A 348 19.45 2.09 4.92
CA LEU A 348 19.49 0.63 5.03
C LEU A 348 18.90 0.13 6.35
N THR A 349 18.91 0.93 7.41
CA THR A 349 18.31 0.59 8.71
C THR A 349 16.85 1.02 8.88
N ALA A 350 16.21 1.61 7.86
CA ALA A 350 14.82 2.04 7.93
C ALA A 350 13.87 0.86 8.24
N GLY A 351 12.81 1.13 9.03
CA GLY A 351 11.84 0.10 9.46
C GLY A 351 11.04 -0.52 8.32
N TYR A 352 10.89 0.20 7.21
CA TYR A 352 10.28 -0.27 5.98
C TYR A 352 11.23 -0.02 4.79
N LYS A 353 11.38 -1.03 3.93
CA LYS A 353 12.28 -1.04 2.78
C LYS A 353 11.48 -1.32 1.51
N THR A 354 11.49 -0.41 0.56
CA THR A 354 10.85 -0.61 -0.75
C THR A 354 11.76 -1.44 -1.67
N PRO A 355 11.20 -2.20 -2.63
CA PRO A 355 11.99 -2.94 -3.59
C PRO A 355 12.75 -2.06 -4.59
N GLU A 356 12.39 -0.77 -4.70
CA GLU A 356 13.05 0.21 -5.54
C GLU A 356 14.18 0.94 -4.82
N ASP A 357 13.92 1.50 -3.63
CA ASP A 357 14.86 2.42 -2.96
C ASP A 357 15.98 1.69 -2.23
N TYR A 358 15.68 0.54 -1.62
CA TYR A 358 16.70 -0.23 -0.90
C TYR A 358 17.88 -0.66 -1.80
N PRO A 359 17.66 -1.33 -2.96
CA PRO A 359 18.76 -1.61 -3.89
C PRO A 359 19.32 -0.34 -4.56
N ALA A 360 18.56 0.75 -4.67
CA ALA A 360 19.12 2.04 -5.11
C ALA A 360 20.18 2.56 -4.13
N ILE A 361 19.93 2.49 -2.82
CA ILE A 361 20.90 2.86 -1.78
C ILE A 361 22.16 2.00 -1.88
N LEU A 362 22.03 0.68 -2.00
CA LEU A 362 23.19 -0.21 -2.16
C LEU A 362 24.04 0.17 -3.38
N ARG A 363 23.40 0.47 -4.52
CA ARG A 363 24.09 0.96 -5.73
C ARG A 363 24.80 2.29 -5.51
N ARG A 364 24.20 3.21 -4.77
CA ARG A 364 24.81 4.53 -4.47
C ARG A 364 26.03 4.38 -3.57
N LEU A 365 25.94 3.58 -2.50
CA LEU A 365 27.07 3.27 -1.64
C LEU A 365 28.21 2.60 -2.42
N ARG A 366 27.90 1.60 -3.24
CA ARG A 366 28.90 0.99 -4.15
C ARG A 366 29.58 2.04 -5.02
N SER A 367 28.81 2.90 -5.69
CA SER A 367 29.32 3.91 -6.60
C SER A 367 30.24 4.91 -5.89
N ILE A 368 29.86 5.39 -4.71
CA ILE A 368 30.72 6.27 -3.89
C ILE A 368 32.03 5.57 -3.57
N HIS A 369 31.96 4.32 -3.10
CA HIS A 369 33.16 3.60 -2.70
C HIS A 369 34.09 3.28 -3.87
N GLU A 370 33.53 2.95 -5.03
CA GLU A 370 34.26 2.65 -6.25
C GLU A 370 34.92 3.89 -6.87
N THR A 371 34.24 5.03 -6.87
CA THR A 371 34.65 6.20 -7.68
C THR A 371 35.24 7.35 -6.87
N ILE A 372 34.86 7.48 -5.59
CA ILE A 372 35.20 8.64 -4.76
C ILE A 372 36.17 8.26 -3.65
N THR A 373 35.83 7.29 -2.81
CA THR A 373 36.72 6.87 -1.71
C THR A 373 37.78 5.87 -2.16
N LEU A 374 37.57 5.23 -3.31
CA LEU A 374 38.41 4.16 -3.87
C LEU A 374 38.57 2.97 -2.90
N ASP A 375 37.52 2.66 -2.14
CA ASP A 375 37.47 1.53 -1.21
C ASP A 375 36.94 0.29 -1.95
N ALA A 376 37.88 -0.54 -2.41
CA ALA A 376 37.57 -1.76 -3.14
C ALA A 376 36.85 -2.81 -2.28
N PHE A 377 37.05 -2.80 -0.95
CA PHE A 377 36.36 -3.73 -0.06
C PHE A 377 34.89 -3.35 0.08
N CYS A 378 34.60 -2.11 0.50
CA CYS A 378 33.22 -1.64 0.67
C CYS A 378 32.44 -1.72 -0.65
N SER A 379 33.05 -1.32 -1.78
CA SER A 379 32.41 -1.42 -3.10
C SER A 379 31.98 -2.85 -3.44
N ARG A 380 32.83 -3.85 -3.17
CA ARG A 380 32.50 -5.27 -3.38
C ARG A 380 31.36 -5.71 -2.46
N VAL A 381 31.41 -5.35 -1.17
CA VAL A 381 30.36 -5.71 -0.19
C VAL A 381 28.99 -5.22 -0.65
N TYR A 382 28.86 -3.94 -1.04
CA TYR A 382 27.58 -3.40 -1.49
C TYR A 382 27.11 -4.00 -2.82
N LYS A 383 28.03 -4.40 -3.70
CA LYS A 383 27.68 -5.16 -4.92
C LYS A 383 27.11 -6.53 -4.60
N GLU A 384 27.72 -7.25 -3.66
CA GLU A 384 27.25 -8.56 -3.20
C GLU A 384 25.90 -8.44 -2.49
N ALA A 385 25.71 -7.43 -1.65
CA ALA A 385 24.44 -7.14 -1.00
C ALA A 385 23.32 -6.83 -2.01
N GLU A 386 23.59 -6.05 -3.07
CA GLU A 386 22.61 -5.80 -4.12
C GLU A 386 22.21 -7.11 -4.83
N LEU A 387 23.18 -7.98 -5.12
CA LEU A 387 22.92 -9.28 -5.75
C LEU A 387 22.12 -10.21 -4.83
N GLU A 388 22.45 -10.25 -3.54
CA GLU A 388 21.74 -11.03 -2.53
C GLU A 388 20.29 -10.54 -2.39
N PHE A 389 20.07 -9.23 -2.41
CA PHE A 389 18.72 -8.65 -2.36
C PHE A 389 17.86 -9.18 -3.51
N TRP A 390 18.36 -9.11 -4.75
CA TRP A 390 17.63 -9.61 -5.91
C TRP A 390 17.45 -11.14 -5.88
N THR A 391 18.44 -11.87 -5.35
CA THR A 391 18.35 -13.33 -5.16
C THR A 391 17.21 -13.68 -4.22
N ARG A 392 17.13 -13.03 -3.05
CA ARG A 392 16.04 -13.20 -2.08
C ARG A 392 14.70 -12.72 -2.61
N TYR A 393 14.68 -11.62 -3.37
CA TYR A 393 13.47 -11.06 -3.96
C TYR A 393 12.84 -12.04 -4.96
N HIS A 394 13.66 -12.61 -5.85
CA HIS A 394 13.22 -13.64 -6.80
C HIS A 394 12.92 -14.99 -6.14
N ALA A 395 13.46 -15.24 -4.94
CA ALA A 395 13.08 -16.37 -4.10
C ALA A 395 11.83 -16.11 -3.24
N HIS A 396 11.23 -14.91 -3.34
CA HIS A 396 10.06 -14.48 -2.58
C HIS A 396 10.26 -14.51 -1.05
N ASP A 397 11.44 -14.10 -0.59
CA ASP A 397 11.73 -13.96 0.83
C ASP A 397 10.86 -12.84 1.45
N LEU A 398 9.90 -13.26 2.26
CA LEU A 398 8.93 -12.36 2.90
C LEU A 398 9.57 -11.42 3.94
N THR A 399 10.82 -11.65 4.35
CA THR A 399 11.49 -10.81 5.35
C THR A 399 12.09 -9.52 4.76
N LEU A 400 12.17 -9.42 3.42
CA LEU A 400 12.80 -8.29 2.73
C LEU A 400 12.24 -6.90 3.08
N PRO A 401 10.91 -6.69 3.17
CA PRO A 401 10.38 -5.35 3.44
C PRO A 401 10.85 -4.78 4.79
N ASN A 402 11.13 -5.66 5.75
CA ASN A 402 11.60 -5.28 7.08
C ASN A 402 13.13 -5.32 7.18
N LYS A 403 13.77 -6.37 6.67
CA LYS A 403 15.20 -6.65 6.91
C LYS A 403 16.12 -6.31 5.74
N GLY A 404 15.62 -6.33 4.52
CA GLY A 404 16.47 -6.32 3.32
C GLY A 404 17.51 -7.44 3.38
N VAL A 405 18.78 -7.08 3.21
CA VAL A 405 19.93 -7.97 3.39
C VAL A 405 20.86 -7.49 4.50
N ASN A 406 20.30 -6.82 5.51
CA ASN A 406 21.09 -6.23 6.60
C ASN A 406 21.90 -7.27 7.37
N ASP A 407 21.43 -8.51 7.46
CA ASP A 407 22.17 -9.63 8.03
C ASP A 407 23.52 -9.88 7.33
N LEU A 408 23.57 -9.74 6.00
CA LEU A 408 24.80 -9.86 5.23
C LEU A 408 25.72 -8.65 5.46
N LEU A 409 25.16 -7.45 5.53
CA LEU A 409 25.91 -6.21 5.75
C LEU A 409 26.53 -6.16 7.16
N GLU A 410 25.79 -6.60 8.17
CA GLU A 410 26.26 -6.77 9.55
C GLU A 410 27.42 -7.78 9.60
N TRP A 411 27.33 -8.89 8.87
CA TRP A 411 28.42 -9.88 8.78
C TRP A 411 29.72 -9.29 8.23
N TYR A 412 29.61 -8.35 7.28
CA TYR A 412 30.75 -7.63 6.72
C TYR A 412 31.19 -6.41 7.55
N GLY A 413 30.48 -6.05 8.62
CA GLY A 413 30.76 -4.87 9.45
C GLY A 413 30.41 -3.53 8.78
N GLU A 414 29.50 -3.53 7.81
CA GLU A 414 29.07 -2.33 7.08
C GLU A 414 27.80 -1.67 7.66
N LEU A 415 27.11 -2.37 8.57
CA LEU A 415 26.08 -1.86 9.47
C LEU A 415 26.52 -2.18 10.90
#